data_AF-A0A9P0CYS3-F1
#
_entry.id   AF-A0A9P0CYS3-F1
#
_cell.length_a   1.000
_cell.length_b   1.000
_cell.length_c   1.000
_cell.angle_alpha   90.00
_cell.angle_beta   90.00
_cell.angle_gamma   90.00
#
_symmetry.space_group_name_H-M   'P 1'
#
loop_
_entity.id
_entity.type
_entity.pdbx_description
1 polymer ?
#
loop_
_entity_poly.entity_id
_entity_poly.type
_entity_poly.pdbx_seq_one_letter_code
_entity_poly.pdbx_strand_id
1 'polypeptide(L)'
;MSKENFNSSDCLARLHKIAEEIPSGVRRNEVESILPFMTSEELLPVTNSIIINAVKQKIDDFWNNYNISEKLKNLKEMQEKAPNEKAWRPTTGEVDVKPIIACALRERKKRLEEEIRRTKEKSDTLKSDLIYSREKLEKQILETNQ
;
A
#
# COMPACT_ATOMS: atom_id res chain seq x y z
N MET A 1 18.63 17.57 6.83
CA MET A 1 17.17 17.66 6.65
C MET A 1 16.52 17.52 8.01
N SER A 2 15.80 18.54 8.45
CA SER A 2 15.10 18.58 9.73
C SER A 2 14.13 17.38 9.83
N LYS A 3 14.30 16.57 10.88
CA LYS A 3 13.35 15.51 11.23
C LYS A 3 12.11 16.17 11.83
N GLU A 4 11.26 16.76 11.00
CA GLU A 4 9.91 17.11 11.44
C GLU A 4 9.15 15.80 11.68
N ASN A 5 8.75 15.58 12.92
CA ASN A 5 7.87 14.48 13.28
C ASN A 5 6.52 14.72 12.60
N PHE A 6 6.36 14.21 11.39
CA PHE A 6 5.08 14.22 10.68
C PHE A 6 4.08 13.36 11.48
N ASN A 7 3.13 14.01 12.12
CA ASN A 7 1.99 13.40 12.79
C ASN A 7 0.74 13.72 11.97
N SER A 8 -0.07 12.71 11.64
CA SER A 8 -1.31 12.89 10.88
C SER A 8 -2.29 13.84 11.59
N SER A 9 -2.23 13.86 12.92
CA SER A 9 -2.98 14.80 13.76
C SER A 9 -2.61 16.26 13.49
N ASP A 10 -1.34 16.54 13.20
CA ASP A 10 -0.85 17.92 12.96
C ASP A 10 -1.30 18.43 11.59
N CYS A 11 -1.45 17.53 10.61
CA CYS A 11 -1.93 17.88 9.27
C CYS A 11 -3.43 18.22 9.28
N LEU A 12 -4.26 17.44 9.96
CA LEU A 12 -5.68 17.74 10.11
C LEU A 12 -5.90 19.04 10.90
N ALA A 13 -5.15 19.23 11.99
CA ALA A 13 -5.21 20.46 12.78
C ALA A 13 -4.84 21.71 11.95
N ARG A 14 -3.84 21.60 11.06
CA ARG A 14 -3.49 22.67 10.11
C ARG A 14 -4.64 22.98 9.14
N LEU A 15 -5.32 21.97 8.61
CA LEU A 15 -6.47 22.18 7.73
C LEU A 15 -7.64 22.85 8.46
N HIS A 16 -7.92 22.44 9.69
CA HIS A 16 -8.92 23.10 10.54
C HIS A 16 -8.57 24.54 10.82
N LYS A 17 -7.29 24.85 11.07
CA LYS A 17 -6.83 26.22 11.25
C LYS A 17 -7.03 27.07 9.99
N ILE A 18 -6.73 26.53 8.80
CA ILE A 18 -7.00 27.23 7.53
C ILE A 18 -8.50 27.50 7.36
N ALA A 19 -9.35 26.55 7.75
CA ALA A 19 -10.81 26.73 7.70
C ALA A 19 -11.30 27.84 8.64
N GLU A 20 -10.63 28.06 9.78
CA GLU A 20 -10.90 29.17 10.70
C GLU A 20 -10.41 30.51 10.15
N GLU A 21 -9.28 30.52 9.47
CA GLU A 21 -8.65 31.75 8.95
C GLU A 21 -9.40 32.35 7.76
N ILE A 22 -9.96 31.51 6.86
CA ILE A 22 -10.60 32.00 5.62
C ILE A 22 -11.76 32.98 5.91
N PRO A 23 -12.75 32.65 6.77
CA PRO A 23 -13.86 33.57 7.06
C PRO A 23 -13.42 34.78 7.90
N SER A 24 -12.32 34.65 8.66
CA SER A 24 -11.76 35.75 9.45
C SER A 24 -11.10 36.85 8.59
N GLY A 25 -10.74 36.53 7.35
CA GLY A 25 -10.16 37.48 6.40
C GLY A 25 -11.18 38.44 5.77
N VAL A 26 -12.48 38.17 5.91
CA VAL A 26 -13.56 38.99 5.36
C VAL A 26 -13.90 40.10 6.36
N ARG A 27 -13.66 41.36 5.97
CA ARG A 27 -13.94 42.51 6.83
C ARG A 27 -15.41 42.90 6.76
N ARG A 28 -15.94 43.43 7.87
CA ARG A 28 -17.35 43.85 7.97
C ARG A 28 -17.74 44.84 6.86
N ASN A 29 -16.89 45.84 6.59
CA ASN A 29 -17.12 46.84 5.55
C ASN A 29 -17.20 46.26 4.14
N GLU A 30 -16.51 45.14 3.87
CA GLU A 30 -16.61 44.44 2.58
C GLU A 30 -17.97 43.77 2.43
N VAL A 31 -18.48 43.16 3.51
CA VAL A 31 -19.82 42.55 3.53
C VAL A 31 -20.92 43.61 3.44
N GLU A 32 -20.82 44.69 4.22
CA GLU A 32 -21.77 45.82 4.20
C GLU A 32 -21.85 46.51 2.83
N SER A 33 -20.73 46.55 2.09
CA SER A 33 -20.72 47.12 0.73
C SER A 33 -21.56 46.32 -0.27
N ILE A 34 -21.75 45.01 -0.02
CA ILE A 34 -22.52 44.09 -0.87
C ILE A 34 -23.95 43.94 -0.32
N LEU A 35 -24.10 43.93 1.01
CA LEU A 35 -25.35 43.77 1.73
C LEU A 35 -25.56 44.93 2.72
N PRO A 36 -25.96 46.12 2.24
CA PRO A 36 -26.08 47.33 3.05
C PRO A 36 -27.17 47.26 4.13
N PHE A 37 -28.05 46.25 4.08
CA PHE A 37 -29.09 45.99 5.07
C PHE A 37 -28.74 44.90 6.08
N MET A 38 -27.52 44.34 6.04
CA MET A 38 -27.03 43.43 7.08
C MET A 38 -26.68 44.24 8.34
N THR A 39 -27.69 44.58 9.13
CA THR A 39 -27.62 45.60 10.19
C THR A 39 -27.37 45.06 11.60
N SER A 40 -27.11 43.76 11.79
CA SER A 40 -26.77 43.24 13.12
C SER A 40 -25.29 42.91 13.23
N GLU A 41 -24.60 43.55 14.17
CA GLU A 41 -23.21 43.23 14.55
C GLU A 41 -23.03 41.75 14.96
N GLU A 42 -24.13 41.06 15.28
CA GLU A 42 -24.16 39.66 15.70
C GLU A 42 -24.20 38.67 14.52
N LEU A 43 -24.64 39.10 13.32
CA LEU A 43 -24.84 38.20 12.18
C LEU A 43 -23.54 37.74 11.53
N LEU A 44 -22.52 38.59 11.47
CA LEU A 44 -21.24 38.27 10.84
C LEU A 44 -20.47 37.18 11.63
N PRO A 45 -20.32 37.27 12.96
CA PRO A 45 -19.75 36.18 13.76
C PRO A 45 -20.52 34.85 13.64
N VAL A 46 -21.85 34.91 13.58
CA VAL A 46 -22.71 33.73 13.40
C VAL A 46 -22.48 33.11 12.02
N THR A 47 -22.45 33.93 10.97
CA THR A 47 -22.21 33.46 9.59
C THR A 47 -20.82 32.84 9.47
N ASN A 48 -19.80 33.47 10.03
CA ASN A 48 -18.44 32.93 10.06
C ASN A 48 -18.40 31.57 10.79
N SER A 49 -19.07 31.46 11.94
CA SER A 49 -19.13 30.20 12.69
C SER A 49 -19.82 29.08 11.89
N ILE A 50 -20.90 29.39 11.17
CA ILE A 50 -21.60 28.44 10.31
C ILE A 50 -20.67 27.96 9.19
N ILE A 51 -19.97 28.87 8.51
CA ILE A 51 -19.03 28.53 7.44
C ILE A 51 -17.88 27.67 7.96
N ILE A 52 -17.25 28.07 9.08
CA ILE A 52 -16.14 27.32 9.70
C ILE A 52 -16.59 25.90 10.01
N ASN A 53 -17.74 25.74 10.67
CA ASN A 53 -18.25 24.42 11.06
C ASN A 53 -18.59 23.56 9.85
N ALA A 54 -19.25 24.12 8.84
CA ALA A 54 -19.58 23.40 7.62
C ALA A 54 -18.33 22.93 6.87
N VAL A 55 -17.31 23.78 6.78
CA VAL A 55 -16.04 23.45 6.11
C VAL A 55 -15.27 22.40 6.91
N LYS A 56 -15.13 22.56 8.23
CA LYS A 56 -14.47 21.56 9.09
C LYS A 56 -15.15 20.21 9.01
N GLN A 57 -16.48 20.16 9.04
CA GLN A 57 -17.21 18.92 8.88
C GLN A 57 -16.90 18.25 7.55
N LYS A 58 -16.82 19.00 6.44
CA LYS A 58 -16.43 18.45 5.14
C LYS A 58 -14.99 17.97 5.10
N ILE A 59 -14.08 18.66 5.78
CA ILE A 59 -12.68 18.22 5.94
C ILE A 59 -12.65 16.90 6.70
N ASP A 60 -13.38 16.78 7.82
CA ASP A 60 -13.42 15.57 8.64
C ASP A 60 -14.05 14.40 7.88
N ASP A 61 -15.17 14.62 7.20
CA ASP A 61 -15.81 13.64 6.33
C ASP A 61 -14.82 13.13 5.27
N PHE A 62 -14.14 14.05 4.57
CA PHE A 62 -13.13 13.68 3.58
C PHE A 62 -11.97 12.89 4.21
N TRP A 63 -11.45 13.38 5.34
CA TRP A 63 -10.32 12.78 6.04
C TRP A 63 -10.61 11.33 6.45
N ASN A 64 -11.83 11.09 6.96
CA ASN A 64 -12.29 9.78 7.40
C ASN A 64 -12.66 8.87 6.21
N ASN A 65 -13.43 9.37 5.24
CA ASN A 65 -13.89 8.59 4.09
C ASN A 65 -12.73 8.05 3.23
N TYR A 66 -11.65 8.83 3.11
CA TYR A 66 -10.47 8.40 2.36
C TYR A 66 -9.37 7.81 3.24
N ASN A 67 -9.63 7.65 4.54
CA ASN A 67 -8.73 7.09 5.54
C ASN A 67 -7.32 7.71 5.46
N ILE A 68 -7.28 9.05 5.45
CA ILE A 68 -6.05 9.81 5.19
C ILE A 68 -5.00 9.56 6.28
N SER A 69 -5.43 9.41 7.55
CA SER A 69 -4.54 9.08 8.67
C SER A 69 -3.70 7.82 8.41
N GLU A 70 -4.34 6.74 7.97
CA GLU A 70 -3.63 5.48 7.70
C GLU A 70 -2.70 5.60 6.49
N LYS A 71 -3.13 6.30 5.43
CA LYS A 71 -2.29 6.52 4.24
C LYS A 71 -1.03 7.33 4.57
N LEU A 72 -1.15 8.37 5.39
CA LEU A 72 0.00 9.16 5.84
C LEU A 72 0.94 8.33 6.70
N LYS A 73 0.41 7.49 7.60
CA LYS A 73 1.20 6.55 8.40
C LYS A 73 1.98 5.59 7.51
N ASN A 74 1.29 4.93 6.56
CA ASN A 74 1.90 3.98 5.63
C ASN A 74 2.99 4.64 4.78
N LEU A 75 2.76 5.87 4.32
CA LEU A 75 3.74 6.63 3.54
C LEU A 75 5.00 6.95 4.35
N LYS A 76 4.86 7.30 5.62
CA LYS A 76 5.99 7.52 6.53
C LYS A 76 6.79 6.23 6.76
N GLU A 77 6.10 5.11 7.02
CA GLU A 77 6.77 3.81 7.16
C GLU A 77 7.50 3.40 5.89
N MET A 78 6.92 3.65 4.71
CA MET A 78 7.58 3.42 3.42
C MET A 78 8.83 4.30 3.25
N GLN A 79 8.77 5.56 3.67
CA GLN A 79 9.91 6.47 3.62
C GLN A 79 11.04 6.03 4.56
N GLU A 80 10.71 5.57 5.77
CA GLU A 80 11.70 5.09 6.75
C GLU A 80 12.37 3.78 6.31
N LYS A 81 11.64 2.90 5.61
CA LYS A 81 12.15 1.63 5.06
C LYS A 81 12.81 1.79 3.68
N ALA A 82 12.70 2.96 3.05
CA ALA A 82 13.20 3.17 1.70
C ALA A 82 14.73 3.18 1.66
N PRO A 83 15.35 2.55 0.65
CA PRO A 83 16.80 2.69 0.44
C PRO A 83 17.15 4.13 0.07
N ASN A 84 18.36 4.57 0.43
CA ASN A 84 18.89 5.93 0.12
C ASN A 84 19.17 6.15 -1.38
N GLU A 85 18.88 5.17 -2.23
CA GLU A 85 19.14 5.22 -3.67
C GLU A 85 17.99 5.87 -4.44
N LYS A 86 18.29 6.33 -5.67
CA LYS A 86 17.27 6.89 -6.55
C LYS A 86 16.27 5.81 -6.93
N ALA A 87 15.08 5.89 -6.34
CA ALA A 87 14.00 4.96 -6.64
C ALA A 87 13.58 5.06 -8.11
N TRP A 88 13.34 3.89 -8.73
CA TRP A 88 12.81 3.79 -10.08
C TRP A 88 11.44 4.51 -10.17
N ARG A 89 11.18 5.14 -11.32
CA ARG A 89 9.94 5.86 -11.60
C ARG A 89 9.48 5.48 -13.01
N PRO A 90 8.20 5.16 -13.24
CA PRO A 90 7.69 4.95 -14.58
C PRO A 90 7.74 6.27 -15.37
N THR A 91 8.26 6.23 -16.58
CA THR A 91 8.44 7.41 -17.46
C THR A 91 7.22 7.71 -18.33
N THR A 92 6.39 6.71 -18.61
CA THR A 92 5.24 6.81 -19.53
C THR A 92 3.89 6.72 -18.83
N GLY A 93 3.87 6.66 -17.49
CA GLY A 93 2.65 6.40 -16.71
C GLY A 93 2.19 4.95 -16.72
N GLU A 94 2.74 4.11 -17.60
CA GLU A 94 2.57 2.67 -17.58
C GLU A 94 3.52 2.04 -16.56
N VAL A 95 2.98 1.20 -15.69
CA VAL A 95 3.79 0.42 -14.75
C VAL A 95 4.47 -0.68 -15.56
N ASP A 96 5.81 -0.66 -15.64
CA ASP A 96 6.56 -1.79 -16.15
C ASP A 96 6.33 -2.98 -15.22
N VAL A 97 5.43 -3.89 -15.64
CA VAL A 97 5.09 -5.11 -14.92
C VAL A 97 6.13 -6.20 -15.10
N LYS A 98 7.09 -6.03 -16.03
CA LYS A 98 8.13 -7.05 -16.30
C LYS A 98 8.94 -7.41 -15.06
N PRO A 99 9.37 -6.49 -14.18
CA PRO A 99 10.07 -6.83 -12.94
C PRO A 99 9.22 -7.68 -11.99
N ILE A 100 7.91 -7.40 -11.88
CA ILE A 100 6.97 -8.15 -11.03
C ILE A 100 6.80 -9.57 -11.57
N ILE A 101 6.54 -9.69 -12.87
CA ILE A 101 6.40 -10.98 -13.56
C ILE A 101 7.71 -11.78 -13.45
N ALA A 102 8.87 -11.12 -13.58
CA ALA A 102 10.18 -11.78 -13.48
C ALA A 102 10.44 -12.42 -12.11
N CYS A 103 9.98 -11.81 -11.02
CA CYS A 103 10.07 -12.42 -9.68
C CYS A 103 9.20 -13.68 -9.57
N ALA A 104 7.92 -13.59 -9.99
CA ALA A 104 7.01 -14.73 -9.98
C ALA A 104 7.53 -15.90 -10.84
N LEU A 105 8.08 -15.59 -12.02
CA LEU A 105 8.70 -16.58 -12.90
C LEU A 105 9.93 -17.23 -12.27
N ARG A 106 10.77 -16.46 -11.57
CA ARG A 106 11.94 -17.00 -10.85
C ARG A 106 11.54 -17.97 -9.74
N GLU A 107 10.54 -17.61 -8.94
CA GLU A 107 10.02 -18.50 -7.90
C GLU A 107 9.40 -19.77 -8.48
N ARG A 108 8.67 -19.64 -9.59
CA ARG A 108 8.07 -20.79 -10.27
C ARG A 108 9.15 -21.71 -10.84
N LYS A 109 10.20 -21.16 -11.45
CA LYS A 109 11.36 -21.91 -11.94
C LYS A 109 12.00 -22.71 -10.80
N LYS A 110 12.30 -22.07 -9.66
CA LYS A 110 12.92 -22.74 -8.51
C LYS A 110 12.06 -23.90 -7.98
N ARG A 111 10.73 -23.73 -7.93
CA ARG A 111 9.81 -24.80 -7.55
C ARG A 111 9.83 -25.98 -8.53
N LEU A 112 9.81 -25.69 -9.83
CA LEU A 112 9.86 -26.73 -10.86
C LEU A 112 11.19 -27.49 -10.86
N GLU A 113 12.32 -26.80 -10.65
CA GLU A 113 13.64 -27.45 -10.53
C GLU A 113 13.68 -28.43 -9.36
N GLU A 114 13.09 -28.06 -8.22
CA GLU A 114 12.99 -28.92 -7.05
C GLU A 114 12.05 -30.13 -7.28
N GLU A 115 10.92 -29.93 -7.96
CA GLU A 115 10.03 -31.02 -8.37
C GLU A 115 10.73 -32.01 -9.31
N ILE A 116 11.49 -31.49 -10.29
CA ILE A 116 12.29 -32.31 -11.21
C ILE A 116 13.33 -33.12 -10.44
N ARG A 117 14.06 -32.48 -9.50
CA ARG A 117 15.06 -33.17 -8.66
C ARG A 117 14.44 -34.32 -7.88
N ARG A 118 13.33 -34.08 -7.16
CA ARG A 118 12.61 -35.12 -6.40
C ARG A 118 12.10 -36.25 -7.28
N THR A 119 11.64 -35.92 -8.48
CA THR A 119 11.14 -36.93 -9.43
C THR A 119 12.27 -37.82 -9.94
N LYS A 120 13.45 -37.24 -10.23
CA LYS A 120 14.65 -38.02 -10.59
C LYS A 120 15.07 -38.96 -9.47
N GLU A 121 15.14 -38.45 -8.24
CA GLU A 121 15.51 -39.26 -7.06
C GLU A 121 14.55 -40.45 -6.87
N LYS A 122 13.23 -40.21 -6.98
CA LYS A 122 12.24 -41.30 -6.92
C LYS A 122 12.42 -42.30 -8.06
N SER A 123 12.68 -41.82 -9.26
CA SER A 123 12.92 -42.68 -10.43
C SER A 123 14.15 -43.56 -10.24
N ASP A 124 15.23 -43.02 -9.67
CA ASP A 124 16.47 -43.75 -9.42
C ASP A 124 16.28 -44.83 -8.33
N THR A 125 15.53 -44.52 -7.27
CA THR A 125 15.12 -45.52 -6.26
C THR A 125 14.30 -46.64 -6.89
N LEU A 126 13.24 -46.29 -7.63
CA LEU A 126 12.37 -47.27 -8.30
C LEU A 126 13.14 -48.18 -9.26
N LYS A 127 14.08 -47.60 -10.02
CA LYS A 127 14.94 -48.36 -10.93
C LYS A 127 15.80 -49.36 -10.18
N SER A 128 16.35 -48.95 -9.04
CA SER A 128 17.18 -49.82 -8.18
C SER A 128 16.35 -50.97 -7.60
N ASP A 129 15.14 -50.69 -7.10
CA ASP A 129 14.22 -51.69 -6.56
C ASP A 129 13.79 -52.70 -7.63
N LEU A 130 13.57 -52.23 -8.87
CA LEU A 130 13.26 -53.08 -10.03
C LEU A 130 14.40 -54.03 -10.38
N ILE A 131 15.64 -53.53 -10.41
CA ILE A 131 16.83 -54.35 -10.67
C ILE A 131 16.97 -55.42 -9.58
N TYR A 132 16.90 -55.01 -8.31
CA TYR A 132 16.96 -55.96 -7.19
C TYR A 132 15.87 -57.03 -7.27
N SER A 133 14.63 -56.63 -7.57
CA SER A 133 13.51 -57.56 -7.69
C SER A 133 13.70 -58.53 -8.85
N ARG A 134 14.22 -58.05 -9.98
CA ARG A 134 14.54 -58.88 -11.15
C ARG A 134 15.62 -59.91 -10.81
N GLU A 135 16.72 -59.48 -10.20
CA GLU A 135 17.82 -60.39 -9.82
C GLU A 135 17.34 -61.47 -8.83
N LYS A 136 16.47 -61.10 -7.89
CA LYS A 136 15.86 -62.05 -6.96
C LYS A 136 14.98 -63.08 -7.67
N LEU A 137 14.15 -62.63 -8.63
CA LEU A 137 13.33 -63.53 -9.45
C LEU A 137 14.18 -64.47 -10.31
N GLU A 138 15.23 -63.95 -10.95
CA GLU A 138 16.16 -64.77 -11.74
C GLU A 138 16.82 -65.86 -10.88
N LYS A 139 17.23 -65.54 -9.65
CA LYS A 139 17.75 -66.55 -8.69
C LYS A 139 16.70 -67.61 -8.34
N GLN A 140 15.49 -67.21 -7.98
CA GLN A 140 14.42 -68.15 -7.62
C GLN A 140 14.08 -69.10 -8.77
N ILE A 141 14.03 -68.60 -10.01
CA ILE A 141 13.82 -69.43 -11.20
C ILE A 141 14.95 -70.45 -11.37
N LEU A 142 16.21 -70.05 -11.12
CA LEU A 142 17.36 -70.95 -11.23
C LEU A 142 17.31 -72.07 -10.18
N GLU A 143 16.93 -71.73 -8.95
CA GLU A 143 16.81 -72.65 -7.81
C GLU A 143 15.64 -73.64 -7.98
N THR A 144 14.58 -73.28 -8.71
CA THR A 144 13.41 -74.15 -8.93
C THR A 144 13.59 -75.13 -10.09
N ASN A 145 14.54 -74.89 -10.99
CA ASN A 145 14.82 -75.74 -12.16
C ASN A 145 16.00 -76.72 -11.93
N GLN A 146 16.52 -76.82 -10.70
CA GLN A 146 17.48 -77.83 -10.25
C GLN A 146 16.78 -78.93 -9.46
#